data_AF-A0A6A4HIX4-F1
#
_entry.id   AF-A0A6A4HIX4-F1
#
_cell.length_a   1.000
_cell.length_b   1.000
_cell.length_c   1.000
_cell.angle_alpha   90.00
_cell.angle_beta   90.00
_cell.angle_gamma   90.00
#
_symmetry.space_group_name_H-M   'P 1'
#
loop_
_entity.id
_entity.type
_entity.pdbx_description
1 polymer ?
#
loop_
_entity_poly.entity_id
_entity_poly.type
_entity_poly.pdbx_seq_one_letter_code
_entity_poly.pdbx_strand_id
1 'polypeptide(L)'
;MQDAEAKEVIPGRALLVKLKWHLDEKLTVLVVYAPNVTSTDGKENAKFWEEIQNFMSRPENRGWKPDVMAGDCNMVEDPIDRLPMREDPEDAVEALDNLKMGLGLHDG
;
A
#
# COMPACT_ATOMS: atom_id res chain seq x y z
N MET A 1 -19.25 13.33 -16.93
CA MET A 1 -18.55 12.06 -16.70
C MET A 1 -17.44 12.38 -15.72
N GLN A 2 -17.29 11.67 -14.60
CA GLN A 2 -16.16 11.92 -13.71
C GLN A 2 -14.94 11.21 -14.28
N ASP A 3 -13.90 11.96 -14.62
CA ASP A 3 -12.66 11.42 -15.17
C ASP A 3 -11.73 10.81 -14.10
N ALA A 4 -12.15 10.90 -12.83
CA ALA A 4 -11.53 10.25 -11.69
C ALA A 4 -12.58 9.81 -10.65
N GLU A 5 -12.38 8.62 -10.08
CA GLU A 5 -13.14 8.07 -8.96
C GLU A 5 -12.16 7.79 -7.82
N ALA A 6 -12.59 7.95 -6.56
CA ALA A 6 -11.77 7.61 -5.40
C ALA A 6 -12.53 6.73 -4.41
N LYS A 7 -11.81 5.84 -3.73
CA LYS A 7 -12.34 4.99 -2.66
C LYS A 7 -11.37 5.00 -1.48
N GLU A 8 -11.85 5.50 -0.35
CA GLU A 8 -11.09 5.48 0.89
C GLU A 8 -11.01 4.05 1.42
N VAL A 9 -9.78 3.59 1.68
CA VAL A 9 -9.48 2.26 2.21
C VAL A 9 -9.33 2.34 3.72
N ILE A 10 -8.51 3.28 4.18
CA ILE A 10 -8.29 3.60 5.60
C ILE A 10 -8.33 5.13 5.73
N PRO A 11 -9.22 5.68 6.58
CA PRO A 11 -9.39 7.12 6.71
C PRO A 11 -8.07 7.87 6.96
N GLY A 12 -7.77 8.83 6.10
CA GLY A 12 -6.57 9.67 6.19
C GLY A 12 -5.24 8.95 5.98
N ARG A 13 -5.23 7.67 5.58
CA ARG A 13 -3.99 6.89 5.41
C ARG A 13 -3.90 6.05 4.14
N ALA A 14 -5.03 5.62 3.58
CA ALA A 14 -5.01 4.85 2.34
C ALA A 14 -6.19 5.21 1.44
N LEU A 15 -5.89 5.57 0.19
CA LEU A 15 -6.86 5.99 -0.81
C LEU A 15 -6.57 5.30 -2.14
N LEU A 16 -7.60 4.66 -2.72
CA LEU A 16 -7.55 4.21 -4.10
C LEU A 16 -8.08 5.32 -4.99
N VAL A 17 -7.34 5.68 -6.02
CA VAL A 17 -7.75 6.66 -7.02
C VAL A 17 -7.70 6.00 -8.38
N LYS A 18 -8.82 6.04 -9.10
CA LYS A 18 -8.96 5.48 -10.45
C LYS A 18 -9.19 6.62 -11.42
N LEU A 19 -8.25 6.81 -12.34
CA LEU A 19 -8.24 7.91 -13.30
C LEU A 19 -8.36 7.37 -14.72
N LYS A 20 -9.02 8.12 -15.59
CA LYS A 20 -8.90 7.93 -17.04
C LYS A 20 -7.55 8.49 -17.49
N TRP A 21 -6.63 7.64 -17.92
CA TRP A 21 -5.27 8.05 -18.27
C TRP A 21 -5.13 8.33 -19.77
N HIS A 22 -5.40 7.34 -20.63
CA HIS A 22 -5.35 7.46 -22.10
C HIS A 22 -6.48 6.67 -22.76
N LEU A 23 -7.18 7.28 -23.73
CA LEU A 23 -8.37 6.68 -24.36
C LEU A 23 -9.29 6.09 -23.28
N ASP A 24 -9.70 4.83 -23.37
CA ASP A 24 -10.54 4.17 -22.37
C ASP A 24 -9.75 3.35 -21.32
N GLU A 25 -8.42 3.50 -21.29
CA GLU A 25 -7.60 2.90 -20.24
C GLU A 25 -7.76 3.64 -18.92
N LYS A 26 -7.83 2.85 -17.84
CA LYS A 26 -7.92 3.34 -16.48
C LYS A 26 -6.64 2.99 -15.74
N LEU A 27 -6.12 3.96 -15.00
CA LEU A 27 -5.02 3.77 -14.07
C LEU A 27 -5.61 3.79 -12.65
N THR A 28 -5.35 2.76 -11.87
CA THR A 28 -5.72 2.70 -10.45
C THR A 28 -4.46 2.80 -9.60
N VAL A 29 -4.40 3.84 -8.78
CA VAL A 29 -3.27 4.09 -7.87
C VAL A 29 -3.73 3.89 -6.44
N LEU A 30 -3.02 3.05 -5.68
CA LEU A 30 -3.15 2.95 -4.24
C LEU A 30 -2.17 3.93 -3.60
N VAL A 31 -2.69 5.00 -3.00
CA VAL A 31 -1.91 6.00 -2.27
C VAL A 31 -1.91 5.65 -0.79
N VAL A 32 -0.72 5.56 -0.16
CA VAL A 32 -0.55 5.17 1.24
C VAL A 32 0.25 6.18 2.06
N TYR A 33 -0.11 6.28 3.34
CA TYR A 33 0.63 6.98 4.39
C TYR A 33 0.61 6.11 5.65
N ALA A 34 1.59 5.22 5.75
CA ALA A 34 1.62 4.18 6.76
C ALA A 34 2.06 4.73 8.14
N PRO A 35 1.67 4.06 9.24
CA PRO A 35 2.18 4.37 10.57
C PRO A 35 3.71 4.22 10.66
N ASN A 36 4.37 5.06 11.47
CA ASN A 36 5.80 4.95 11.73
C ASN A 36 6.12 3.61 12.38
N VAL A 37 7.20 2.96 11.94
CA VAL A 37 7.79 1.83 12.66
C VAL A 37 8.89 2.27 13.63
N THR A 38 8.84 1.75 14.85
CA THR A 38 9.97 1.87 15.78
C THR A 38 10.88 0.65 15.64
N SER A 39 12.10 0.71 16.16
CA SER A 39 13.06 -0.40 16.07
C SER A 39 12.63 -1.66 16.81
N THR A 40 11.55 -1.59 17.61
CA THR A 40 11.08 -2.68 18.47
C THR A 40 9.60 -2.98 18.30
N ASP A 41 8.87 -2.19 17.50
CA ASP A 41 7.43 -2.33 17.34
C ASP A 41 7.00 -1.83 15.95
N GLY A 42 6.55 -2.79 15.14
CA GLY A 42 6.01 -2.60 13.80
C GLY A 42 4.54 -3.00 13.70
N LYS A 43 3.89 -3.37 14.81
CA LYS A 43 2.56 -4.00 14.79
C LYS A 43 1.47 -3.13 14.20
N GLU A 44 1.50 -1.83 14.46
CA GLU A 44 0.52 -0.89 13.88
C GLU A 44 0.69 -0.76 12.36
N ASN A 45 1.93 -0.86 11.87
CA ASN A 45 2.25 -0.82 10.45
C ASN A 45 1.89 -2.16 9.78
N ALA A 46 2.22 -3.30 10.41
CA ALA A 46 1.79 -4.63 9.95
C ALA A 46 0.27 -4.71 9.82
N LYS A 47 -0.46 -4.31 10.88
CA LYS A 47 -1.92 -4.28 10.88
C LYS A 47 -2.49 -3.37 9.80
N PHE A 48 -1.83 -2.25 9.52
CA PHE A 48 -2.22 -1.34 8.44
C PHE A 48 -2.19 -2.04 7.07
N TRP A 49 -1.13 -2.80 6.76
CA TRP A 49 -1.05 -3.57 5.51
C TRP A 49 -2.07 -4.71 5.44
N GLU A 50 -2.27 -5.43 6.55
CA GLU A 50 -3.30 -6.48 6.65
C GLU A 50 -4.72 -5.91 6.44
N GLU A 51 -5.02 -4.72 6.96
CA GLU A 51 -6.30 -4.04 6.74
C GLU A 51 -6.52 -3.69 5.26
N ILE A 52 -5.48 -3.23 4.55
CA ILE A 52 -5.54 -3.01 3.09
C ILE A 52 -5.76 -4.34 2.37
N GLN A 53 -5.04 -5.40 2.72
CA GLN A 53 -5.22 -6.71 2.10
C GLN A 53 -6.64 -7.25 2.29
N ASN A 54 -7.17 -7.13 3.51
CA ASN A 54 -8.54 -7.52 3.86
C ASN A 54 -9.60 -6.67 3.15
N PHE A 55 -9.32 -5.40 2.89
CA PHE A 55 -10.17 -4.56 2.07
C PHE A 55 -10.16 -5.03 0.60
N MET A 56 -8.98 -5.31 0.06
CA MET A 56 -8.80 -5.70 -1.34
C MET A 56 -9.34 -7.10 -1.66
N SER A 57 -9.39 -7.99 -0.67
CA SER A 57 -9.94 -9.35 -0.84
C SER A 57 -11.47 -9.38 -1.02
N ARG A 58 -12.17 -8.28 -0.70
CA ARG A 58 -13.64 -8.23 -0.79
C ARG A 58 -14.12 -8.21 -2.24
N PRO A 59 -15.14 -9.01 -2.62
CA PRO A 59 -15.61 -9.11 -4.01
C PRO A 59 -15.99 -7.77 -4.66
N GLU A 60 -16.56 -6.84 -3.89
CA GLU A 60 -16.95 -5.49 -4.34
C GLU A 60 -15.77 -4.58 -4.71
N ASN A 61 -14.55 -4.94 -4.27
CA ASN A 61 -13.33 -4.18 -4.51
C ASN A 61 -12.49 -4.75 -5.67
N ARG A 62 -12.92 -5.84 -6.29
CA ARG A 62 -12.19 -6.51 -7.38
C ARG A 62 -11.93 -5.60 -8.59
N GLY A 63 -12.84 -4.66 -8.85
CA GLY A 63 -12.70 -3.66 -9.92
C GLY A 63 -11.76 -2.50 -9.57
N TRP A 64 -11.14 -2.50 -8.40
CA TRP A 64 -10.24 -1.46 -7.88
C TRP A 64 -8.82 -1.99 -7.64
N LYS A 65 -8.45 -3.11 -8.29
CA LYS A 65 -7.09 -3.61 -8.23
C LYS A 65 -6.11 -2.48 -8.65
N PRO A 66 -5.13 -2.12 -7.80
CA PRO A 66 -4.17 -1.09 -8.14
C PRO A 66 -3.16 -1.60 -9.17
N ASP A 67 -2.80 -0.72 -10.08
CA ASP A 67 -1.70 -0.89 -11.04
C ASP A 67 -0.37 -0.42 -10.41
N VAL A 68 -0.45 0.59 -9.54
CA VAL A 68 0.69 1.16 -8.83
C VAL A 68 0.30 1.43 -7.37
N MET A 69 1.23 1.17 -6.45
CA MET A 69 1.17 1.68 -5.08
C MET A 69 2.22 2.77 -4.92
N ALA A 70 1.84 3.90 -4.33
CA ALA A 70 2.75 5.03 -4.12
C ALA A 70 2.45 5.70 -2.78
N GLY A 71 3.47 6.26 -2.16
CA GLY A 71 3.32 7.03 -0.93
C GLY A 71 4.43 6.74 0.06
N ASP A 72 4.15 7.01 1.32
CA ASP A 72 5.11 6.84 2.39
C ASP A 72 4.77 5.56 3.17
N CYS A 73 5.56 4.51 2.93
CA CYS A 73 5.46 3.26 3.68
C CYS A 73 5.99 3.41 5.11
N ASN A 74 6.72 4.50 5.38
CA ASN A 74 7.23 4.88 6.69
C ASN A 74 8.01 3.77 7.41
N MET A 75 8.65 2.93 6.59
CA MET A 75 9.47 1.78 6.91
C MET A 75 10.49 1.60 5.78
N VAL A 76 11.53 0.83 6.07
CA VAL A 76 12.63 0.49 5.19
C VAL A 76 12.53 -0.99 4.87
N GLU A 77 12.43 -1.35 3.59
CA GLU A 77 12.35 -2.74 3.14
C GLU A 77 13.73 -3.43 3.18
N ASP A 78 14.82 -2.72 2.89
CA ASP A 78 16.20 -3.23 2.96
C ASP A 78 17.08 -2.32 3.87
N PRO A 79 17.83 -2.87 4.83
CA PRO A 79 18.73 -2.11 5.71
C PRO A 79 19.68 -1.12 5.01
N ILE A 80 19.97 -1.32 3.72
CA ILE A 80 20.82 -0.44 2.91
C ILE A 80 20.17 0.94 2.67
N ASP A 81 18.85 1.07 2.75
CA ASP A 81 18.14 2.33 2.45
C ASP A 81 18.19 3.37 3.59
N ARG A 82 18.85 3.04 4.71
CA ARG A 82 18.98 3.93 5.87
C ARG A 82 20.37 3.90 6.49
N LEU A 83 20.91 5.08 6.80
CA LEU A 83 22.05 5.23 7.72
C LEU A 83 21.60 5.88 9.04
N PRO A 84 21.89 5.26 10.21
CA PRO A 84 22.55 3.96 10.38
C PRO A 84 21.67 2.80 9.92
N MET A 85 22.29 1.73 9.39
CA MET A 85 21.60 0.51 8.98
C MET A 85 20.74 0.01 10.15
N ARG A 86 19.44 -0.02 9.94
CA ARG A 86 18.48 -0.46 10.94
C ARG A 86 17.47 -1.35 10.23
N GLU A 87 17.42 -2.61 10.64
CA GLU A 87 16.34 -3.51 10.27
C GLU A 87 15.05 -3.00 10.91
N ASP A 88 14.02 -2.79 10.10
CA ASP A 88 12.69 -2.56 10.61
C ASP A 88 12.06 -3.91 11.04
N PRO A 89 11.03 -3.89 11.90
CA PRO A 89 10.45 -5.09 12.46
C PRO A 89 9.95 -6.08 11.39
N GLU A 90 10.30 -7.36 11.54
CA GLU A 90 9.98 -8.44 10.57
C GLU A 90 8.47 -8.52 10.26
N ASP A 91 7.61 -8.26 11.25
CA ASP A 91 6.16 -8.31 11.12
C ASP A 91 5.63 -7.25 10.14
N ALA A 92 6.18 -6.03 10.18
CA ALA A 92 5.82 -4.97 9.24
C ALA A 92 6.28 -5.30 7.82
N VAL A 93 7.50 -5.81 7.66
CA VAL A 93 8.10 -6.18 6.37
C VAL A 93 7.31 -7.32 5.72
N GLU A 94 7.05 -8.39 6.47
CA GLU A 94 6.30 -9.54 5.97
C GLU A 94 4.86 -9.16 5.56
N ALA A 95 4.20 -8.29 6.32
CA ALA A 95 2.85 -7.83 5.99
C ALA A 95 2.82 -6.99 4.69
N LEU A 96 3.82 -6.13 4.47
CA LEU A 96 3.95 -5.37 3.22
C LEU A 96 4.25 -6.27 2.03
N ASP A 97 5.15 -7.24 2.18
CA ASP A 97 5.48 -8.21 1.13
C ASP A 97 4.28 -9.07 0.74
N ASN A 98 3.52 -9.54 1.73
CA ASN A 98 2.28 -10.29 1.49
C ASN A 98 1.23 -9.45 0.73
N LEU A 99 1.13 -8.15 1.05
CA LEU A 99 0.26 -7.24 0.31
C LEU A 99 0.74 -7.08 -1.14
N LYS A 100 2.02 -6.80 -1.37
CA LYS A 100 2.60 -6.65 -2.72
C LYS A 100 2.35 -7.92 -3.54
N MET A 101 2.64 -9.09 -2.98
CA MET A 101 2.41 -10.38 -3.63
C MET A 101 0.93 -10.61 -3.94
N GLY A 102 0.03 -10.33 -3.00
CA GLY A 102 -1.42 -10.47 -3.18
C GLY A 102 -1.99 -9.54 -4.25
N LEU A 103 -1.38 -8.37 -4.46
CA LEU A 103 -1.76 -7.43 -5.50
C LEU A 103 -1.00 -7.66 -6.83
N GLY A 104 0.06 -8.47 -6.83
CA GLY A 104 0.93 -8.67 -7.98
C GLY A 104 1.74 -7.41 -8.32
N LEU A 105 2.12 -6.65 -7.30
CA LEU A 105 3.00 -5.49 -7.42
C LEU A 105 4.45 -5.93 -7.25
N HIS A 106 5.34 -5.29 -8.00
CA HIS A 106 6.79 -5.47 -7.89
C HIS A 106 7.42 -4.14 -7.54
N ASP A 107 8.49 -4.19 -6.74
CA ASP A 107 9.32 -3.02 -6.49
C ASP A 107 10.07 -2.65 -7.78
N GLY A 108 10.21 -1.35 -8.02
CA GLY A 108 10.57 -0.76 -9.33
C GLY A 108 11.98 -0.22 -9.42
#